data_AF-A0A3D0UX34-F1
#
_entry.id   AF-A0A3D0UX34-F1
#
_cell.length_a   1.000
_cell.length_b   1.000
_cell.length_c   1.000
_cell.angle_alpha   90.00
_cell.angle_beta   90.00
_cell.angle_gamma   90.00
#
_symmetry.space_group_name_H-M   'P 1'
#
loop_
_entity.id
_entity.type
_entity.pdbx_description
1 polymer ?
#
loop_
_entity_poly.entity_id
_entity_poly.type
_entity_poly.pdbx_seq_one_letter_code
_entity_poly.pdbx_strand_id
1 'polypeptide(L)'
;MQYIVQPGDVLSKIASMFGTTVTNIQKVNKLNGPIKPGQKLVITNDDDGFLYAIPQNINIVVFVNKYSLNKDDFMTLNYIQDESEILYQ
;
A
#
# COMPACT_ATOMS: atom_id res chain seq x y z
N MET A 1 -12.98 2.04 8.12
CA MET A 1 -13.95 3.12 8.45
C MET A 1 -14.88 3.36 7.27
N GLN A 2 -16.05 3.97 7.45
CA GLN A 2 -16.90 4.42 6.33
C GLN A 2 -16.90 5.95 6.21
N TYR A 3 -16.83 6.45 4.98
CA TYR A 3 -16.89 7.86 4.62
C TYR A 3 -18.03 8.10 3.63
N ILE A 4 -18.79 9.18 3.80
CA ILE A 4 -19.84 9.58 2.86
C ILE A 4 -19.30 10.74 2.03
N VAL A 5 -19.18 10.54 0.72
CA VAL A 5 -18.68 11.54 -0.23
C VAL A 5 -19.53 12.81 -0.18
N GLN A 6 -18.89 13.97 -0.06
CA GLN A 6 -19.53 15.28 -0.05
C GLN A 6 -19.47 15.94 -1.43
N PRO A 7 -20.34 16.93 -1.72
CA PRO A 7 -20.22 17.76 -2.91
C PRO A 7 -18.83 18.41 -3.01
N GLY A 8 -18.15 18.20 -4.15
CA GLY A 8 -16.82 18.74 -4.41
C GLY A 8 -15.65 17.85 -3.94
N ASP A 9 -15.92 16.69 -3.35
CA ASP A 9 -14.87 15.74 -3.02
C ASP A 9 -14.28 15.08 -4.26
N VAL A 10 -12.98 14.80 -4.16
CA VAL A 10 -12.22 13.99 -5.10
C VAL A 10 -11.42 12.95 -4.33
N LEU A 11 -11.17 11.79 -4.95
CA LEU A 11 -10.48 10.67 -4.30
C LEU A 11 -9.11 11.06 -3.73
N SER A 12 -8.35 11.92 -4.40
CA SER A 12 -7.03 12.37 -3.93
C SER A 12 -7.11 13.14 -2.61
N LYS A 13 -8.13 14.01 -2.46
CA LYS A 13 -8.36 14.76 -1.22
C LYS A 13 -8.77 13.83 -0.07
N ILE A 14 -9.67 12.88 -0.35
CA ILE A 14 -10.11 11.87 0.63
C ILE A 14 -8.92 11.00 1.05
N ALA A 15 -8.12 10.53 0.10
CA ALA A 15 -6.94 9.72 0.35
C ALA A 15 -5.94 10.44 1.28
N SER A 16 -5.61 11.69 0.96
CA SER A 16 -4.73 12.52 1.78
C SER A 16 -5.30 12.78 3.18
N MET A 17 -6.61 13.01 3.30
CA MET A 17 -7.28 13.24 4.59
C MET A 17 -7.16 12.05 5.54
N PHE A 18 -7.14 10.83 5.01
CA PHE A 18 -7.13 9.59 5.81
C PHE A 18 -5.80 8.85 5.82
N GLY A 19 -4.78 9.38 5.15
CA GLY A 19 -3.47 8.74 5.07
C GLY A 19 -3.51 7.39 4.34
N THR A 20 -4.28 7.31 3.25
CA THR A 20 -4.34 6.14 2.37
C THR A 20 -4.06 6.55 0.92
N THR A 21 -4.09 5.62 -0.03
CA THR A 21 -3.90 5.92 -1.45
C THR A 21 -5.22 5.93 -2.22
N VAL A 22 -5.26 6.66 -3.34
CA VAL A 22 -6.41 6.61 -4.27
C VAL A 22 -6.64 5.19 -4.76
N THR A 23 -5.56 4.48 -5.08
CA THR A 23 -5.58 3.09 -5.52
C THR A 23 -6.22 2.18 -4.48
N ASN A 24 -5.88 2.34 -3.19
CA ASN A 24 -6.49 1.55 -2.13
C ASN A 24 -7.99 1.81 -2.02
N ILE A 25 -8.40 3.08 -2.02
CA ILE A 25 -9.83 3.44 -1.96
C ILE A 25 -10.57 2.82 -3.14
N GLN A 26 -10.00 2.88 -4.36
CA GLN A 26 -10.61 2.26 -5.54
C GLN A 26 -10.70 0.74 -5.42
N LYS A 27 -9.63 0.07 -4.99
CA LYS A 27 -9.55 -1.39 -4.84
C LYS A 27 -10.55 -1.90 -3.81
N VAL A 28 -10.54 -1.31 -2.61
CA VAL A 28 -11.42 -1.71 -1.49
C VAL A 28 -12.90 -1.50 -1.85
N ASN A 29 -13.22 -0.44 -2.60
CA ASN A 29 -14.59 -0.12 -2.99
C ASN A 29 -15.00 -0.62 -4.37
N LYS A 30 -14.11 -1.34 -5.07
CA LYS A 30 -14.31 -1.83 -6.45
C LYS A 30 -14.78 -0.72 -7.40
N LEU A 31 -14.16 0.46 -7.30
CA LEU A 31 -14.52 1.63 -8.11
C LEU A 31 -13.95 1.50 -9.52
N ASN A 32 -14.83 1.53 -10.52
CA ASN A 32 -14.46 1.52 -11.94
C ASN A 32 -14.71 2.89 -12.61
N GLY A 33 -15.00 3.93 -11.83
CA GLY A 33 -15.41 5.24 -12.35
C GLY A 33 -15.42 6.34 -11.29
N PRO A 34 -15.90 7.54 -11.62
CA PRO A 34 -15.90 8.68 -10.70
C PRO A 34 -16.85 8.45 -9.52
N ILE A 35 -16.50 9.04 -8.38
CA ILE A 35 -17.33 9.06 -7.17
C ILE A 35 -18.43 10.12 -7.28
N LYS A 36 -19.53 9.91 -6.55
CA LYS A 36 -20.66 10.86 -6.51
C LYS A 36 -20.98 11.27 -5.07
N PRO A 37 -21.48 12.50 -4.84
CA PRO A 37 -21.98 12.89 -3.52
C PRO A 37 -23.01 11.91 -2.96
N GLY A 38 -22.91 11.61 -1.66
CA GLY A 38 -23.73 10.62 -0.96
C GLY A 38 -23.23 9.17 -1.09
N GLN A 39 -22.25 8.89 -1.95
CA GLN A 39 -21.67 7.55 -2.06
C GLN A 39 -20.92 7.18 -0.77
N LYS A 40 -21.13 5.95 -0.29
CA LYS A 40 -20.39 5.41 0.84
C LYS A 40 -19.12 4.75 0.35
N LEU A 41 -17.99 5.14 0.94
CA LEU A 41 -16.68 4.56 0.70
C LEU A 41 -16.17 3.91 1.99
N VAL A 42 -15.66 2.70 1.88
CA VAL A 42 -14.85 2.06 2.89
C VAL A 42 -13.43 2.61 2.75
N ILE A 43 -12.94 3.25 3.81
CA ILE A 43 -11.57 3.78 3.87
C ILE A 43 -10.79 2.91 4.85
N THR A 44 -9.67 2.37 4.36
CA THR A 44 -8.70 1.59 5.13
C THR A 44 -7.29 2.03 4.77
N ASN A 45 -6.34 1.74 5.66
CA ASN A 45 -4.91 1.97 5.42
C ASN A 45 -4.21 0.62 5.19
N ASP A 46 -4.94 -0.38 4.69
CA ASP A 46 -4.39 -1.73 4.45
C ASP A 46 -3.31 -1.75 3.34
N ASP A 47 -2.99 -0.59 2.76
CA ASP A 47 -1.87 -0.34 1.85
C ASP A 47 -0.52 -0.13 2.59
N ASP A 48 -0.50 -0.10 3.93
CA ASP A 48 0.75 -0.07 4.73
C ASP A 48 1.58 -1.36 4.57
N GLY A 49 1.12 -2.30 3.74
CA GLY A 49 1.69 -3.62 3.61
C GLY A 49 1.49 -4.43 4.89
N PHE A 50 2.14 -5.57 4.96
CA PHE A 50 2.30 -6.30 6.21
C PHE A 50 3.77 -6.27 6.58
N LEU A 51 4.06 -5.92 7.83
CA LEU A 51 5.41 -6.07 8.36
C LEU A 51 5.75 -7.55 8.35
N TYR A 52 6.74 -7.90 7.53
CA TYR A 52 7.27 -9.25 7.45
C TYR A 52 8.70 -9.26 7.99
N ALA A 53 8.91 -9.96 9.10
CA ALA A 53 10.25 -10.21 9.61
C ALA A 53 10.91 -11.28 8.74
N ILE A 54 11.90 -10.88 7.93
CA ILE A 54 12.70 -11.82 7.15
C ILE A 54 13.58 -12.62 8.12
N PRO A 55 13.50 -13.97 8.14
CA PRO A 55 14.41 -14.80 8.92
C PRO A 55 15.87 -14.46 8.59
N GLN A 56 16.73 -14.34 9.61
CA GLN A 56 18.14 -13.92 9.47
C GLN A 56 18.98 -14.83 8.55
N ASN A 57 18.50 -16.03 8.21
CA ASN A 57 19.16 -16.97 7.32
C ASN A 57 18.66 -16.93 5.86
N ILE A 58 17.88 -15.92 5.47
CA ILE A 58 17.34 -15.77 4.11
C ILE A 58 17.91 -14.49 3.47
N ASN A 59 18.52 -14.65 2.28
CA ASN A 59 18.92 -13.52 1.44
C ASN A 59 17.67 -12.86 0.81
N ILE A 60 17.65 -11.53 0.71
CA ILE A 60 16.56 -10.75 0.10
C ILE A 60 16.19 -11.22 -1.31
N VAL A 61 17.15 -11.57 -2.15
CA VAL A 61 16.91 -12.11 -3.49
C VAL A 61 16.06 -13.39 -3.42
N VAL A 62 16.36 -14.27 -2.46
CA VAL A 62 15.56 -15.50 -2.25
C VAL A 62 14.17 -15.15 -1.75
N PHE A 63 14.05 -14.16 -0.85
CA PHE A 63 12.77 -13.70 -0.33
C PHE A 63 11.87 -13.12 -1.43
N VAL A 64 12.35 -12.12 -2.19
CA VAL A 64 11.56 -11.47 -3.24
C VAL A 64 11.16 -12.46 -4.33
N ASN A 65 12.05 -13.40 -4.70
CA ASN A 65 11.73 -14.44 -5.67
C ASN A 65 10.66 -15.41 -5.15
N LYS A 66 10.72 -15.81 -3.88
CA LYS A 66 9.72 -16.72 -3.26
C LYS A 66 8.31 -16.14 -3.32
N TYR A 67 8.18 -14.82 -3.16
CA TYR A 67 6.89 -14.12 -3.16
C TYR A 67 6.59 -13.40 -4.48
N SER A 68 7.38 -13.65 -5.53
CA SER A 68 7.24 -13.00 -6.85
C SER A 68 7.19 -11.48 -6.78
N LEU A 69 7.96 -10.88 -5.86
CA LEU A 69 8.08 -9.44 -5.69
C LEU A 69 9.16 -8.88 -6.62
N ASN A 70 8.94 -7.67 -7.12
CA ASN A 70 10.00 -6.93 -7.79
C ASN A 70 11.05 -6.52 -6.74
N LYS A 71 12.31 -6.90 -6.97
CA LYS A 71 13.42 -6.62 -6.04
C LYS A 71 13.65 -5.12 -5.87
N ASP A 72 13.67 -4.36 -6.95
CA ASP A 72 13.98 -2.93 -6.93
C ASP A 72 12.88 -2.13 -6.23
N ASP A 73 11.61 -2.48 -6.50
CA ASP A 73 10.47 -1.91 -5.78
C ASP A 73 10.52 -2.27 -4.29
N PHE A 74 10.83 -3.53 -3.97
CA PHE A 74 10.93 -3.98 -2.58
C PHE A 74 12.02 -3.23 -1.82
N MET A 75 13.21 -3.07 -2.41
CA MET A 75 14.32 -2.31 -1.81
C MET A 75 13.93 -0.84 -1.60
N THR A 76 13.37 -0.21 -2.63
CA THR A 76 13.00 1.22 -2.60
C THR A 76 11.91 1.50 -1.56
N LEU A 77 10.87 0.66 -1.47
CA LEU A 77 9.76 0.82 -0.53
C LEU A 77 10.17 0.57 0.92
N ASN A 78 11.18 -0.28 1.15
CA ASN A 78 11.70 -0.57 2.49
C ASN A 78 12.93 0.28 2.85
N TYR A 79 13.25 1.31 2.04
CA TYR A 79 14.39 2.21 2.24
C TYR A 79 15.76 1.53 2.31
N ILE A 80 15.87 0.34 1.71
CA ILE A 80 17.09 -0.48 1.72
C ILE A 80 17.95 -0.04 0.53
N GLN A 81 19.16 0.45 0.79
CA GLN A 81 20.06 0.92 -0.27
C GLN A 81 20.98 -0.21 -0.77
N ASP A 82 21.36 -1.11 0.14
CA ASP A 82 22.25 -2.23 -0.11
C ASP A 82 21.64 -3.56 0.38
N GLU A 83 21.71 -4.61 -0.45
CA GLU A 83 21.19 -5.95 -0.12
C GLU A 83 21.86 -6.54 1.14
N SER A 84 23.07 -6.07 1.48
CA SER A 84 23.79 -6.46 2.68
C SER A 84 23.23 -5.89 3.97
N GLU A 85 22.37 -4.87 3.94
CA GLU A 85 21.72 -4.32 5.16
C GLU A 85 20.81 -5.33 5.86
N ILE A 86 20.39 -6.38 5.14
CA ILE A 86 19.49 -7.43 5.61
C ILE A 86 20.24 -8.76 5.75
N LEU A 87 21.48 -8.81 5.24
CA LEU A 87 22.40 -9.90 5.47
C LEU A 87 23.12 -9.61 6.80
N TYR A 88 22.73 -10.34 7.85
CA TYR A 88 23.38 -10.39 9.17
C TYR A 88 22.93 -9.38 10.24
N GLN A 89 22.25 -9.92 11.26
CA GLN A 89 22.81 -10.00 12.62
C GLN A 89 22.72 -11.43 13.12
#